data_AF-R7XY30-F1
#
_entry.id   AF-R7XY30-F1
#
_cell.length_a   1.000
_cell.length_b   1.000
_cell.length_c   1.000
_cell.angle_alpha   90.00
_cell.angle_beta   90.00
_cell.angle_gamma   90.00
#
_symmetry.space_group_name_H-M   'P 1'
#
loop_
_entity.id
_entity.type
_entity.pdbx_description
1 polymer ?
#
loop_
_entity_poly.entity_id
_entity_poly.type
_entity_poly.pdbx_seq_one_letter_code
_entity_poly.pdbx_strand_id
1 'polypeptide(L)'
;AVTPIDMTAQVRGLDPADADRTTQVRGQVEVATTQGQIVSVALDPPDPQACAEAVEAVLGADWVVLGPGSWFTSVIPHLMVPSLRQALIDTAGGLIVVLNLEPQEGETPGYLPEDHLAALFEHAPDLKIHTVLADVRSVGHPEELDRLVSSSGASLVIADLAADGTTDRHDDDKLAVAFERIMNGIVVPGD
;
A
#
# COMPACT_ATOMS: atom_id res chain seq x y z
N ALA A 1 7.14 -16.44 3.76
CA ALA A 1 7.66 -16.68 5.12
C ALA A 1 7.78 -18.17 5.33
N VAL A 2 8.82 -18.64 6.03
CA VAL A 2 8.97 -20.06 6.38
C VAL A 2 8.30 -20.41 7.72
N THR A 3 7.94 -19.38 8.49
CA THR A 3 7.08 -19.48 9.68
C THR A 3 5.62 -19.32 9.25
N PRO A 4 4.68 -20.17 9.71
CA PRO A 4 3.25 -19.88 9.59
C PRO A 4 2.94 -18.54 10.27
N ILE A 5 2.29 -17.63 9.54
CA ILE A 5 1.90 -16.31 10.05
C ILE A 5 0.38 -16.27 10.07
N ASP A 6 -0.17 -15.75 11.15
CA ASP A 6 -1.56 -15.31 11.25
C ASP A 6 -1.59 -13.78 11.42
N MET A 7 -2.74 -13.18 11.19
CA MET A 7 -2.96 -11.74 11.31
C MET A 7 -4.04 -11.46 12.34
N THR A 8 -3.84 -10.39 13.11
CA THR A 8 -4.89 -9.83 13.96
C THR A 8 -5.07 -8.34 13.69
N ALA A 9 -6.27 -7.82 13.94
CA ALA A 9 -6.56 -6.40 13.87
C ALA A 9 -7.36 -5.94 15.09
N GLN A 10 -7.15 -4.71 15.53
CA GLN A 10 -8.05 -4.01 16.45
C GLN A 10 -9.05 -3.24 15.60
N VAL A 11 -10.35 -3.57 15.73
CA VAL A 11 -11.41 -2.99 14.90
C VAL A 11 -12.41 -2.25 15.77
N ARG A 12 -12.66 -0.98 15.46
CA ARG A 12 -13.68 -0.13 16.09
C ARG A 12 -15.03 -0.24 15.36
N GLY A 13 -16.14 -0.11 16.08
CA GLY A 13 -17.48 -0.07 15.49
C GLY A 13 -18.15 -1.43 15.28
N LEU A 14 -17.56 -2.51 15.81
CA LEU A 14 -18.17 -3.85 15.78
C LEU A 14 -19.18 -4.11 16.91
N ASP A 15 -19.15 -3.32 17.99
CA ASP A 15 -20.15 -3.43 19.06
C ASP A 15 -21.31 -2.45 18.84
N PRO A 16 -22.55 -2.93 18.62
CA PRO A 16 -23.71 -2.06 18.50
C PRO A 16 -24.06 -1.31 19.81
N ALA A 17 -23.56 -1.76 20.97
CA ALA A 17 -23.78 -1.09 22.26
C ALA A 17 -22.75 0.01 22.55
N ASP A 18 -21.59 -0.02 21.91
CA ASP A 18 -20.49 0.93 22.10
C ASP A 18 -19.66 1.05 20.81
N ALA A 19 -19.94 2.09 20.04
CA ALA A 19 -19.28 2.32 18.75
C ALA A 19 -17.77 2.60 18.88
N ASP A 20 -17.30 3.08 20.04
CA ASP A 20 -15.90 3.42 20.27
C ASP A 20 -15.06 2.23 20.75
N ARG A 21 -15.72 1.16 21.21
CA ARG A 21 -15.03 -0.06 21.67
C ARG A 21 -14.28 -0.75 20.53
N THR A 22 -13.00 -1.05 20.77
CA THR A 22 -12.21 -1.90 19.88
C THR A 22 -12.41 -3.37 20.19
N THR A 23 -12.56 -4.19 19.15
CA THR A 23 -12.67 -5.65 19.22
C THR A 23 -11.55 -6.26 18.39
N GLN A 24 -10.90 -7.29 18.93
CA GLN A 24 -9.87 -8.01 18.18
C GLN A 24 -10.51 -8.96 17.16
N VAL A 25 -10.07 -8.84 15.91
CA VAL A 25 -10.37 -9.77 14.82
C VAL A 25 -9.10 -10.56 14.51
N ARG A 26 -9.21 -11.85 14.20
CA ARG A 26 -8.08 -12.75 13.89
C ARG A 26 -8.38 -13.49 12.59
N GLY A 27 -7.34 -13.65 11.77
CA GLY A 27 -7.38 -14.28 10.46
C GLY A 27 -7.39 -13.23 9.35
N GLN A 28 -6.57 -13.43 8.32
CA GLN A 28 -6.42 -12.47 7.23
C GLN A 28 -7.75 -12.22 6.48
N VAL A 29 -8.56 -13.26 6.29
CA VAL A 29 -9.86 -13.15 5.62
C VAL A 29 -10.84 -12.36 6.49
N GLU A 30 -10.85 -12.63 7.79
CA GLU A 30 -11.71 -11.96 8.76
C GLU A 30 -11.34 -10.48 8.92
N VAL A 31 -10.04 -10.15 8.88
CA VAL A 31 -9.57 -8.76 8.89
C VAL A 31 -9.96 -8.06 7.58
N ALA A 32 -9.76 -8.70 6.42
CA ALA A 32 -10.09 -8.11 5.11
C ALA A 32 -11.60 -7.87 4.91
N THR A 33 -12.45 -8.65 5.58
CA THR A 33 -13.92 -8.60 5.40
C THR A 33 -14.67 -7.97 6.58
N THR A 34 -13.94 -7.36 7.51
CA THR A 34 -14.52 -6.75 8.71
C THR A 34 -15.42 -5.56 8.36
N GLN A 35 -16.47 -5.34 9.16
CA GLN A 35 -17.47 -4.28 8.94
C GLN A 35 -17.19 -3.00 9.75
N GLY A 36 -16.06 -2.95 10.47
CA GLY A 36 -15.66 -1.82 11.30
C GLY A 36 -14.41 -1.13 10.77
N GLN A 37 -13.96 -0.09 11.48
CA GLN A 37 -12.73 0.61 11.14
C GLN A 37 -11.52 -0.11 11.72
N ILE A 38 -10.58 -0.53 10.88
CA ILE A 38 -9.28 -1.04 11.33
C ILE A 38 -8.50 0.11 12.01
N VAL A 39 -8.16 -0.09 13.28
CA VAL A 39 -7.36 0.85 14.08
C VAL A 39 -5.88 0.47 14.04
N SER A 40 -5.57 -0.82 14.07
CA SER A 40 -4.21 -1.33 13.93
C SER A 40 -4.22 -2.80 13.50
N VAL A 41 -3.13 -3.24 12.87
CA VAL A 41 -2.86 -4.64 12.51
C VAL A 41 -1.61 -5.16 13.21
N ALA A 42 -1.57 -6.47 13.46
CA ALA A 42 -0.41 -7.16 14.02
C ALA A 42 -0.26 -8.56 13.39
N LEU A 43 0.99 -9.01 13.23
CA LEU A 43 1.30 -10.39 12.84
C LEU A 43 1.45 -11.27 14.08
N ASP A 44 1.09 -12.54 13.96
CA ASP A 44 1.34 -13.59 14.96
C ASP A 44 2.07 -14.76 14.30
N PRO A 45 3.36 -15.02 14.63
CA PRO A 45 4.18 -14.29 15.61
C PRO A 45 4.56 -12.87 15.15
N PRO A 46 4.91 -11.95 16.08
CA PRO A 46 5.14 -10.53 15.77
C PRO A 46 6.38 -10.26 14.91
N ASP A 47 7.39 -11.14 14.96
CA ASP A 47 8.66 -10.99 14.21
C ASP A 47 8.89 -12.21 13.31
N PRO A 48 8.06 -12.43 12.28
CA PRO A 48 8.18 -13.61 11.45
C PRO A 48 9.45 -13.54 10.58
N GLN A 49 10.02 -14.71 10.30
CA GLN A 49 11.18 -14.81 9.41
C GLN A 49 10.75 -14.71 7.94
N ALA A 50 11.33 -13.74 7.24
CA ALA A 50 11.19 -13.62 5.79
C ALA A 50 11.87 -14.79 5.06
N CYS A 51 11.44 -15.01 3.82
CA CYS A 51 12.18 -15.84 2.88
C CYS A 51 13.48 -15.11 2.50
N ALA A 52 14.64 -15.76 2.61
CA ALA A 52 15.92 -15.11 2.34
C ALA A 52 16.01 -14.67 0.87
N GLU A 53 15.52 -15.51 -0.04
CA GLU A 53 15.47 -15.24 -1.48
C GLU A 53 14.61 -14.01 -1.80
N ALA A 54 13.54 -13.75 -1.03
CA ALA A 54 12.72 -12.57 -1.21
C ALA A 54 13.44 -11.29 -0.74
N VAL A 55 14.17 -11.37 0.38
CA VAL A 55 14.99 -10.27 0.89
C VAL A 55 16.10 -9.93 -0.10
N GLU A 56 16.81 -10.94 -0.61
CA GLU A 56 17.85 -10.77 -1.63
C GLU A 56 17.30 -10.18 -2.92
N ALA A 57 16.12 -10.64 -3.36
CA ALA A 57 15.46 -10.09 -4.55
C ALA A 57 15.14 -8.60 -4.39
N VAL A 58 14.65 -8.16 -3.22
CA VAL A 58 14.37 -6.74 -2.95
C VAL A 58 15.66 -5.90 -2.95
N LEU A 59 16.73 -6.41 -2.32
CA LEU A 59 18.01 -5.70 -2.27
C LEU A 59 18.71 -5.61 -3.63
N GLY A 60 18.52 -6.61 -4.49
CA GLY A 60 19.11 -6.68 -5.83
C GLY A 60 18.27 -6.08 -6.95
N ALA A 61 17.05 -5.63 -6.67
CA ALA A 61 16.15 -5.10 -7.69
C ALA A 61 16.50 -3.66 -8.08
N ASP A 62 16.48 -3.35 -9.38
CA ASP A 62 16.53 -1.97 -9.86
C ASP A 62 15.26 -1.19 -9.51
N TRP A 63 14.13 -1.90 -9.42
CA TRP A 63 12.82 -1.36 -9.09
C TRP A 63 12.03 -2.33 -8.21
N VAL A 64 11.35 -1.79 -7.20
CA VAL A 64 10.43 -2.54 -6.34
C VAL A 64 9.07 -1.88 -6.42
N VAL A 65 8.01 -2.68 -6.61
CA VAL A 65 6.64 -2.18 -6.66
C VAL A 65 5.87 -2.68 -5.45
N LEU A 66 5.28 -1.76 -4.69
CA LEU A 66 4.35 -2.04 -3.60
C LEU A 66 2.93 -1.68 -4.03
N GLY A 67 2.03 -2.64 -3.91
CA GLY A 67 0.67 -2.51 -4.43
C GLY A 67 0.57 -2.71 -5.95
N PRO A 68 -0.63 -2.56 -6.53
CA PRO A 68 -1.88 -2.30 -5.81
C PRO A 68 -2.34 -3.54 -5.01
N GLY A 69 -3.30 -3.38 -4.11
CA GLY A 69 -3.85 -4.48 -3.33
C GLY A 69 -4.40 -4.06 -1.97
N SER A 70 -5.01 -5.01 -1.26
CA SER A 70 -5.51 -4.81 0.11
C SER A 70 -4.49 -4.15 1.01
N TRP A 71 -4.77 -2.94 1.47
CA TRP A 71 -3.75 -2.12 2.11
C TRP A 71 -3.25 -2.77 3.40
N PHE A 72 -4.17 -3.14 4.30
CA PHE A 72 -3.83 -3.70 5.60
C PHE A 72 -3.55 -5.20 5.56
N THR A 73 -4.09 -5.93 4.57
CA THR A 73 -3.94 -7.39 4.48
C THR A 73 -3.01 -7.89 3.38
N SER A 74 -2.52 -7.03 2.48
CA SER A 74 -1.57 -7.39 1.40
C SER A 74 -0.36 -6.46 1.28
N VAL A 75 -0.53 -5.13 1.37
CA VAL A 75 0.58 -4.16 1.23
C VAL A 75 1.36 -3.99 2.53
N ILE A 76 0.72 -3.49 3.59
CA ILE A 76 1.30 -3.26 4.92
C ILE A 76 1.96 -4.51 5.52
N PRO A 77 1.44 -5.76 5.37
CA PRO A 77 2.09 -6.95 5.91
C PRO A 77 3.55 -7.12 5.47
N HIS A 78 3.92 -6.67 4.27
CA HIS A 78 5.30 -6.74 3.80
C HIS A 78 6.24 -5.83 4.63
N LEU A 79 5.74 -4.71 5.12
CA LEU A 79 6.46 -3.79 6.03
C LEU A 79 6.43 -4.25 7.49
N MET A 80 5.52 -5.15 7.85
CA MET A 80 5.46 -5.71 9.20
C MET A 80 6.51 -6.81 9.42
N VAL A 81 7.01 -7.44 8.35
CA VAL A 81 8.10 -8.42 8.41
C VAL A 81 9.45 -7.68 8.53
N PRO A 82 10.18 -7.78 9.66
CA PRO A 82 11.30 -6.86 9.93
C PRO A 82 12.41 -6.86 8.89
N SER A 83 12.83 -8.04 8.41
CA SER A 83 13.90 -8.16 7.40
C SER A 83 13.47 -7.70 6.02
N LEU A 84 12.18 -7.84 5.67
CA LEU A 84 11.65 -7.35 4.40
C LEU A 84 11.49 -5.83 4.43
N ARG A 85 10.99 -5.27 5.53
CA ARG A 85 10.97 -3.81 5.77
C ARG A 85 12.36 -3.21 5.66
N GLN A 86 13.35 -3.82 6.32
CA GLN A 86 14.73 -3.33 6.26
C GLN A 86 15.28 -3.37 4.83
N ALA A 87 15.02 -4.45 4.09
CA ALA A 87 15.42 -4.53 2.68
C ALA A 87 14.77 -3.44 1.81
N LEU A 88 13.49 -3.12 2.04
CA LEU A 88 12.81 -2.04 1.34
C LEU A 88 13.35 -0.65 1.69
N ILE A 89 13.89 -0.46 2.90
CA ILE A 89 14.54 0.79 3.33
C ILE A 89 15.96 0.91 2.74
N ASP A 90 16.69 -0.21 2.70
CA ASP A 90 18.11 -0.26 2.32
C ASP A 90 18.35 -0.47 0.83
N THR A 91 17.33 -0.89 0.07
CA THR A 91 17.46 -1.12 -1.37
C THR A 91 17.92 0.15 -2.09
N ALA A 92 18.81 -0.03 -3.07
CA ALA A 92 19.24 1.04 -3.97
C ALA A 92 18.27 1.23 -5.14
N GLY A 93 17.34 0.29 -5.34
CA GLY A 93 16.33 0.36 -6.39
C GLY A 93 15.26 1.41 -6.12
N GLY A 94 14.60 1.86 -7.19
CA GLY A 94 13.47 2.78 -7.08
C GLY A 94 12.23 2.06 -6.53
N LEU A 95 11.65 2.57 -5.44
CA LEU A 95 10.40 2.05 -4.89
C LEU A 95 9.20 2.79 -5.46
N ILE A 96 8.32 2.08 -6.16
CA ILE A 96 7.05 2.57 -6.67
C ILE A 96 5.93 2.08 -5.76
N VAL A 97 5.09 2.99 -5.28
CA VAL A 97 3.84 2.66 -4.56
C VAL A 97 2.68 2.89 -5.51
N VAL A 98 1.88 1.86 -5.76
CA VAL A 98 0.67 1.95 -6.60
C VAL A 98 -0.55 2.00 -5.70
N LEU A 99 -1.31 3.09 -5.80
CA LEU A 99 -2.54 3.27 -5.03
C LEU A 99 -3.69 2.44 -5.62
N ASN A 100 -4.65 2.09 -4.78
CA ASN A 100 -5.87 1.41 -5.22
C ASN A 100 -6.79 2.35 -6.01
N LEU A 101 -7.59 1.80 -6.92
CA LEU A 101 -8.55 2.56 -7.72
C LEU A 101 -9.76 3.01 -6.88
N GLU A 102 -10.17 2.17 -5.93
CA GLU A 102 -11.29 2.42 -5.04
C GLU A 102 -10.87 2.17 -3.58
N PRO A 103 -11.49 2.88 -2.63
CA PRO A 103 -11.42 2.50 -1.21
C PRO A 103 -11.89 1.07 -1.02
N GLN A 104 -11.23 0.32 -0.16
CA GLN A 104 -11.58 -1.07 0.09
C GLN A 104 -12.53 -1.16 1.26
N GLU A 105 -13.79 -1.50 0.98
CA GLU A 105 -14.82 -1.69 2.01
C GLU A 105 -14.31 -2.65 3.10
N GLY A 106 -14.29 -2.18 4.35
CA GLY A 106 -13.81 -2.93 5.52
C GLY A 106 -12.34 -2.71 5.90
N GLU A 107 -11.47 -2.32 4.97
CA GLU A 107 -10.06 -2.00 5.27
C GLU A 107 -9.79 -0.50 5.29
N THR A 108 -10.22 0.21 4.25
CA THR A 108 -9.91 1.63 4.05
C THR A 108 -11.16 2.48 3.71
N PRO A 109 -12.31 2.31 4.40
CA PRO A 109 -13.51 3.08 4.09
C PRO A 109 -13.25 4.58 4.27
N GLY A 110 -13.43 5.34 3.20
CA GLY A 110 -13.22 6.79 3.18
C GLY A 110 -11.76 7.24 3.18
N TYR A 111 -10.79 6.32 3.05
CA TYR A 111 -9.39 6.71 2.90
C TYR A 111 -9.19 7.45 1.58
N LEU A 112 -8.54 8.59 1.70
CA LEU A 112 -7.97 9.30 0.57
C LEU A 112 -6.56 8.74 0.27
N PRO A 113 -5.98 9.05 -0.90
CA PRO A 113 -4.58 8.71 -1.21
C PRO A 113 -3.59 9.03 -0.09
N GLU A 114 -3.75 10.18 0.58
CA GLU A 114 -2.93 10.61 1.70
C GLU A 114 -3.01 9.69 2.93
N ASP A 115 -4.18 9.10 3.21
CA ASP A 115 -4.38 8.19 4.34
C ASP A 115 -3.64 6.87 4.10
N HIS A 116 -3.62 6.39 2.85
CA HIS A 116 -2.85 5.22 2.46
C HIS A 116 -1.35 5.45 2.66
N LEU A 117 -0.84 6.61 2.25
CA LEU A 117 0.56 6.99 2.45
C LEU A 117 0.89 7.16 3.93
N ALA A 118 0.01 7.80 4.71
CA ALA A 118 0.19 7.96 6.15
C ALA A 118 0.29 6.61 6.86
N ALA A 119 -0.61 5.67 6.55
CA ALA A 119 -0.59 4.31 7.09
C ALA A 119 0.71 3.58 6.72
N LEU A 120 1.20 3.78 5.49
CA LEU A 120 2.46 3.19 5.04
C LEU A 120 3.67 3.75 5.82
N PHE A 121 3.75 5.07 6.00
CA PHE A 121 4.81 5.70 6.79
C PHE A 121 4.71 5.42 8.29
N GLU A 122 3.53 5.15 8.83
CA GLU A 122 3.38 4.68 10.22
C GLU A 122 4.12 3.35 10.45
N HIS A 123 4.09 2.45 9.45
CA HIS A 123 4.75 1.14 9.53
C HIS A 123 6.22 1.18 9.10
N ALA A 124 6.61 2.13 8.25
CA ALA A 124 7.99 2.31 7.81
C ALA A 124 8.32 3.81 7.62
N PRO A 125 8.63 4.56 8.71
CA PRO A 125 8.89 5.99 8.64
C PRO A 125 10.11 6.37 7.79
N ASP A 126 11.10 5.46 7.71
CA ASP A 126 12.34 5.66 6.96
C ASP A 126 12.25 5.16 5.51
N LEU A 127 11.06 4.74 5.04
CA LEU A 127 10.88 4.22 3.70
C LEU A 127 11.07 5.31 2.65
N LYS A 128 11.90 5.03 1.65
CA LYS A 128 12.21 5.96 0.55
C LYS A 128 11.39 5.60 -0.67
N ILE A 129 10.24 6.25 -0.82
CA ILE A 129 9.41 6.11 -2.02
C ILE A 129 10.02 6.96 -3.14
N HIS A 130 10.25 6.35 -4.31
CA HIS A 130 10.64 7.08 -5.51
C HIS A 130 9.41 7.70 -6.19
N THR A 131 8.37 6.89 -6.41
CA THR A 131 7.15 7.33 -7.09
C THR A 131 5.90 6.80 -6.41
N VAL A 132 4.90 7.66 -6.27
CA VAL A 132 3.52 7.27 -6.02
C VAL A 132 2.78 7.30 -7.34
N LEU A 133 2.21 6.17 -7.75
CA LEU A 133 1.41 6.03 -8.95
C LEU A 133 -0.07 5.95 -8.55
N ALA A 134 -0.89 6.85 -9.10
CA ALA A 134 -2.31 6.96 -8.82
C ALA A 134 -3.12 7.03 -10.11
N ASP A 135 -4.35 6.54 -10.05
CA ASP A 135 -5.30 6.66 -11.16
C ASP A 135 -5.97 8.03 -11.17
N VAL A 136 -6.18 8.61 -12.36
CA VAL A 136 -6.86 9.92 -12.52
C VAL A 136 -8.24 9.97 -11.86
N ARG A 137 -8.95 8.85 -11.73
CA ARG A 137 -10.30 8.77 -11.17
C ARG A 137 -10.29 8.66 -9.65
N SER A 138 -9.21 8.17 -9.05
CA SER A 138 -9.08 8.00 -7.60
C SER A 138 -8.56 9.25 -6.89
N VAL A 139 -8.03 10.22 -7.63
CA VAL A 139 -7.46 11.46 -7.08
C VAL A 139 -8.44 12.62 -7.22
N GLY A 140 -9.11 13.00 -6.11
CA GLY A 140 -10.01 14.16 -6.08
C GLY A 140 -9.30 15.52 -6.11
N HIS A 141 -8.12 15.61 -5.48
CA HIS A 141 -7.35 16.85 -5.35
C HIS A 141 -5.86 16.65 -5.73
N PRO A 142 -5.53 16.61 -7.04
CA PRO A 142 -4.17 16.32 -7.51
C PRO A 142 -3.07 17.20 -6.93
N GLU A 143 -3.33 18.51 -6.78
CA GLU A 143 -2.34 19.47 -6.24
C GLU A 143 -2.07 19.27 -4.74
N GLU A 144 -3.02 18.72 -3.99
CA GLU A 144 -2.82 18.40 -2.56
C GLU A 144 -2.00 17.13 -2.41
N LEU A 145 -2.33 16.11 -3.19
CA LEU A 145 -1.58 14.86 -3.22
C LEU A 145 -0.15 15.08 -3.70
N ASP A 146 0.06 15.88 -4.75
CA ASP A 146 1.41 16.18 -5.27
C ASP A 146 2.28 16.87 -4.23
N ARG A 147 1.72 17.85 -3.49
CA ARG A 147 2.42 18.52 -2.40
C ARG A 147 2.80 17.55 -1.28
N LEU A 148 1.89 16.66 -0.90
CA LEU A 148 2.16 15.64 0.12
C LEU A 148 3.29 14.71 -0.32
N VAL A 149 3.16 14.12 -1.52
CA VAL A 149 4.13 13.19 -2.09
C VAL A 149 5.50 13.87 -2.23
N SER A 150 5.54 15.07 -2.80
CA SER A 150 6.76 15.87 -2.93
C SER A 150 7.40 16.20 -1.58
N SER A 151 6.60 16.45 -0.53
CA SER A 151 7.14 16.72 0.82
C SER A 151 7.84 15.51 1.45
N SER A 152 7.49 14.29 1.02
CA SER A 152 8.19 13.05 1.40
C SER A 152 9.42 12.74 0.54
N GLY A 153 9.70 13.57 -0.48
CA GLY A 153 10.81 13.38 -1.42
C GLY A 153 10.51 12.42 -2.57
N ALA A 154 9.25 11.99 -2.72
CA ALA A 154 8.78 11.16 -3.82
C ALA A 154 8.19 12.02 -4.96
N SER A 155 8.02 11.43 -6.14
CA SER A 155 7.28 12.05 -7.26
C SER A 155 5.89 11.45 -7.40
N LEU A 156 4.88 12.28 -7.71
CA LEU A 156 3.54 11.80 -8.05
C LEU A 156 3.41 11.60 -9.56
N VAL A 157 2.91 10.44 -9.97
CA VAL A 157 2.47 10.19 -11.35
C VAL A 157 0.98 9.84 -11.31
N ILE A 158 0.20 10.60 -12.07
CA ILE A 158 -1.23 10.34 -12.26
C ILE A 158 -1.44 9.93 -13.72
N ALA A 159 -2.13 8.81 -13.93
CA ALA A 159 -2.44 8.30 -15.27
C ALA A 159 -3.81 7.61 -15.28
N ASP A 160 -4.39 7.39 -16.46
CA ASP A 160 -5.53 6.47 -16.59
C ASP A 160 -4.99 5.04 -16.49
N LEU A 161 -5.32 4.37 -15.38
CA LEU A 161 -4.84 3.03 -15.03
C LEU A 161 -5.98 2.03 -14.91
N ALA A 162 -7.23 2.48 -14.83
CA ALA A 162 -8.39 1.60 -14.73
C ALA A 162 -8.75 0.94 -16.07
N ALA A 163 -9.16 -0.32 -16.01
CA ALA A 163 -9.72 -1.06 -17.15
C ALA A 163 -11.08 -0.48 -17.57
N ASP A 164 -11.36 -0.53 -18.86
CA ASP A 164 -12.60 0.03 -19.39
C ASP A 164 -13.82 -0.76 -18.90
N GLY A 165 -14.86 -0.04 -18.48
CA GLY A 165 -16.12 -0.63 -18.02
C GLY A 165 -16.10 -1.20 -16.60
N THR A 166 -15.01 -1.01 -15.84
CA THR A 166 -14.96 -1.31 -14.41
C THR A 166 -14.26 -0.20 -13.61
N THR A 167 -14.44 -0.24 -12.29
CA THR A 167 -13.86 0.71 -11.35
C THR A 167 -12.91 0.05 -10.35
N ASP A 168 -12.95 -1.28 -10.23
CA ASP A 168 -12.22 -2.06 -9.22
C ASP A 168 -10.93 -2.73 -9.75
N ARG A 169 -10.67 -2.62 -11.06
CA ARG A 169 -9.57 -3.34 -11.71
C ARG A 169 -8.70 -2.43 -12.55
N HIS A 170 -7.40 -2.52 -12.31
CA HIS A 170 -6.39 -1.90 -13.15
C HIS A 170 -6.32 -2.58 -14.52
N ASP A 171 -5.94 -1.82 -15.53
CA ASP A 171 -5.62 -2.29 -16.87
C ASP A 171 -4.13 -2.64 -16.94
N ASP A 172 -3.81 -3.88 -17.30
CA ASP A 172 -2.44 -4.38 -17.31
C ASP A 172 -1.56 -3.62 -18.32
N ASP A 173 -2.09 -3.26 -19.49
CA ASP A 173 -1.35 -2.55 -20.52
C ASP A 173 -1.11 -1.09 -20.10
N LYS A 174 -2.11 -0.42 -19.51
CA LYS A 174 -1.94 0.95 -19.00
C LYS A 174 -0.95 1.01 -17.84
N LEU A 175 -0.99 0.03 -16.94
CA LEU A 175 0.01 -0.11 -15.86
C LEU A 175 1.42 -0.31 -16.42
N ALA A 176 1.60 -1.20 -17.40
CA ALA A 176 2.89 -1.45 -18.03
C ALA A 176 3.46 -0.17 -18.65
N VAL A 177 2.63 0.60 -19.39
CA VAL A 177 3.03 1.89 -19.97
C VAL A 177 3.40 2.89 -18.88
N ALA A 178 2.65 2.97 -17.78
CA ALA A 178 2.97 3.85 -16.66
C ALA A 178 4.32 3.48 -16.01
N PHE A 179 4.58 2.18 -15.79
CA PHE A 179 5.86 1.72 -15.26
C PHE A 179 7.01 2.01 -16.20
N GLU A 180 6.87 1.75 -17.51
CA GLU A 180 7.92 2.10 -18.49
C GLU A 180 8.25 3.59 -18.47
N ARG A 181 7.24 4.47 -18.34
CA ARG A 181 7.46 5.92 -18.24
C ARG A 181 8.26 6.28 -16.98
N ILE A 182 7.87 5.73 -15.83
CA ILE A 182 8.54 5.97 -14.54
C ILE A 182 9.98 5.45 -14.59
N MET A 183 10.17 4.21 -15.01
CA MET A 183 11.47 3.52 -14.97
C MET A 183 12.48 4.10 -15.97
N ASN A 184 12.01 4.62 -17.10
CA ASN A 184 12.86 5.28 -18.10
C ASN A 184 13.06 6.78 -17.84
N GLY A 185 12.46 7.35 -16.78
CA GLY A 185 12.53 8.78 -16.49
C GLY A 185 11.82 9.67 -17.51
N ILE A 186 10.86 9.12 -18.26
CA ILE A 186 10.10 9.86 -19.27
C ILE A 186 8.92 10.54 -18.56
N VAL A 187 9.14 11.76 -18.10
CA VAL A 187 8.07 12.67 -17.66
C VAL A 187 7.50 13.36 -18.89
N VAL A 188 6.32 12.94 -19.36
CA VAL A 188 5.57 13.73 -20.36
C VAL A 188 4.76 14.77 -19.58
N PRO A 189 4.96 16.08 -19.79
CA PRO A 189 4.14 17.09 -19.13
C PRO A 189 2.72 17.07 -19.73
N GLY A 190 1.72 16.76 -18.90
CA GLY A 190 0.30 17.06 -19.11
C GLY A 190 -0.37 16.38 -20.30
N ASP A 191 -0.96 15.21 -20.06
CA ASP A 191 -2.11 14.70 -20.83
C ASP A 191 -3.36 14.74 -19.95
#